data_AF-Q32GT3-F1
#
_entry.id   AF-Q32GT3-F1
#
_cell.length_a   1.000
_cell.length_b   1.000
_cell.length_c   1.000
_cell.angle_alpha   90.00
_cell.angle_beta   90.00
_cell.angle_gamma   90.00
#
_symmetry.space_group_name_H-M   'P 1'
#
loop_
_entity.id
_entity.type
_entity.pdbx_description
1 polymer ?
#
loop_
_entity_poly.entity_id
_entity_poly.type
_entity_poly.pdbx_seq_one_letter_code
_entity_poly.pdbx_strand_id
1 'polypeptide(L)'
;MALICELDEQWSFVGSKARQHWLWYAYNTKTGGVLAYTFGPRTDETCRELLALLTPFNIGMITSDDWGSYGREVPKDKHLTGKIFTQRIERNNLTLRTRIKRLARKTICFSRSVE
;
A
#
# COMPACT_ATOMS: atom_id res chain seq x y z
N MET A 1 -4.12 -7.89 -21.62
CA MET A 1 -5.11 -7.23 -20.73
C MET A 1 -4.36 -6.24 -19.86
N ALA A 2 -4.83 -5.00 -19.77
CA ALA A 2 -4.27 -4.03 -18.85
C ALA A 2 -4.70 -4.37 -17.41
N LEU A 3 -3.78 -4.25 -16.47
CA LEU A 3 -4.02 -4.50 -15.05
C LEU A 3 -4.54 -3.22 -14.38
N ILE A 4 -5.34 -3.40 -13.34
CA ILE A 4 -5.73 -2.35 -12.41
C ILE A 4 -5.07 -2.68 -11.08
N CYS A 5 -4.32 -1.75 -10.52
CA CYS A 5 -3.71 -1.91 -9.21
C CYS A 5 -4.07 -0.78 -8.25
N GLU A 6 -4.22 -1.14 -6.99
CA GLU A 6 -4.38 -0.19 -5.89
C GLU A 6 -3.02 -0.02 -5.20
N LEU A 7 -2.62 1.21 -4.89
CA LEU A 7 -1.41 1.53 -4.13
C LEU A 7 -1.80 2.00 -2.74
N ASP A 8 -1.04 1.55 -1.75
CA ASP A 8 -1.17 2.02 -0.39
C ASP A 8 0.12 1.73 0.38
N GLU A 9 0.25 2.40 1.51
CA GLU A 9 1.35 2.24 2.43
C GLU A 9 0.86 1.85 3.83
N GLN A 10 1.65 1.01 4.49
CA GLN A 10 1.46 0.75 5.91
C GLN A 10 2.76 0.83 6.65
N TRP A 11 2.72 1.49 7.81
CA TRP A 11 3.88 1.61 8.67
C TRP A 11 3.91 0.52 9.74
N SER A 12 5.13 0.14 10.09
CA SER A 12 5.51 -0.52 11.32
C SER A 12 6.78 0.14 11.88
N PHE A 13 7.45 -0.47 12.84
CA PHE A 13 8.61 0.08 13.48
C PHE A 13 9.63 -1.00 13.87
N VAL A 14 10.89 -0.61 13.97
CA VAL A 14 12.00 -1.48 14.40
C VAL A 14 12.47 -1.06 15.79
N GLY A 15 12.18 -1.89 16.79
CA GLY A 15 12.53 -1.64 18.20
C GLY A 15 11.61 -0.64 18.89
N SER A 16 11.51 0.60 18.37
CA SER A 16 10.64 1.64 18.92
C SER A 16 9.88 2.38 17.82
N LYS A 17 8.72 2.95 18.16
CA LYS A 17 7.89 3.73 17.22
C LYS A 17 8.57 4.97 16.65
N ALA A 18 9.67 5.43 17.26
CA ALA A 18 10.49 6.50 16.72
C ALA A 18 11.25 6.08 15.44
N ARG A 19 11.49 4.77 15.25
CA ARG A 19 12.11 4.19 14.07
C ARG A 19 11.06 3.57 13.17
N GLN A 20 10.28 4.42 12.51
CA GLN A 20 9.23 3.99 11.59
C GLN A 20 9.83 3.37 10.32
N HIS A 21 9.18 2.32 9.83
CA HIS A 21 9.45 1.70 8.54
C HIS A 21 8.13 1.57 7.80
N TRP A 22 8.07 2.08 6.56
CA TRP A 22 6.88 1.96 5.73
C TRP A 22 7.07 0.88 4.68
N LEU A 23 6.05 0.03 4.56
CA LEU A 23 5.85 -0.86 3.43
C LEU A 23 4.96 -0.15 2.43
N TRP A 24 5.48 0.05 1.23
CA TRP A 24 4.76 0.54 0.07
C TRP A 24 4.51 -0.63 -0.86
N TYR A 25 3.29 -0.82 -1.36
CA TYR A 25 3.04 -1.92 -2.28
C TYR A 25 1.87 -1.68 -3.22
N ALA A 26 1.90 -2.41 -4.34
CA ALA A 26 0.88 -2.39 -5.36
C ALA A 26 0.09 -3.70 -5.34
N TYR A 27 -1.23 -3.61 -5.25
CA TYR A 27 -2.11 -4.76 -5.17
C TYR A 27 -2.94 -4.92 -6.44
N ASN A 28 -2.85 -6.10 -7.07
CA ASN A 28 -3.63 -6.43 -8.26
C ASN A 28 -5.09 -6.70 -7.88
N THR A 29 -6.00 -5.85 -8.35
CA THR A 29 -7.43 -5.97 -8.01
C THR A 29 -8.05 -7.24 -8.58
N LYS A 30 -7.55 -7.75 -9.71
CA LYS A 30 -8.13 -8.89 -10.43
C LYS A 30 -7.68 -10.23 -9.84
N THR A 31 -6.39 -10.38 -9.55
CA THR A 31 -5.83 -11.64 -9.05
C THR A 31 -5.78 -11.71 -7.52
N GLY A 32 -5.83 -10.57 -6.83
CA GLY A 32 -5.69 -10.49 -5.38
C GLY A 32 -4.25 -10.69 -4.89
N GLY A 33 -3.26 -10.48 -5.76
CA GLY A 33 -1.84 -10.60 -5.43
C GLY A 33 -1.12 -9.26 -5.33
N VAL A 34 -0.03 -9.23 -4.59
CA VAL A 34 0.92 -8.09 -4.61
C VAL A 34 1.77 -8.17 -5.88
N LEU A 35 1.83 -7.08 -6.64
CA LEU A 35 2.63 -6.97 -7.88
C LEU A 35 4.06 -6.54 -7.60
N ALA A 36 4.21 -5.53 -6.75
CA ALA A 36 5.49 -4.95 -6.36
C ALA A 36 5.39 -4.38 -4.95
N TYR A 37 6.52 -4.31 -4.25
CA TYR A 37 6.63 -3.64 -2.97
C TYR A 37 8.03 -3.03 -2.80
N THR A 38 8.12 -1.97 -2.01
CA THR A 38 9.38 -1.37 -1.55
C THR A 38 9.26 -0.96 -0.07
N PHE A 39 10.40 -0.77 0.58
CA PHE A 39 10.47 -0.22 1.93
C PHE A 39 11.19 1.12 1.88
N GLY A 40 10.59 2.14 2.48
CA GLY A 40 11.17 3.49 2.51
C GLY A 40 10.35 4.44 3.37
N PRO A 41 10.81 5.67 3.59
CA PRO A 41 9.99 6.71 4.20
C PRO A 41 8.82 7.11 3.29
N ARG A 42 7.86 7.89 3.80
CA ARG A 42 6.80 8.46 2.95
C ARG A 42 7.31 9.64 2.14
N THR A 43 8.01 9.33 1.07
CA THR A 43 8.68 10.30 0.19
C THR A 43 8.34 10.03 -1.27
N ASP A 44 8.51 11.06 -2.09
CA ASP A 44 8.30 10.98 -3.53
C ASP A 44 9.32 10.02 -4.18
N GLU A 45 10.53 9.94 -3.64
CA GLU A 45 11.56 8.98 -4.04
C GLU A 45 11.09 7.53 -3.89
N THR A 46 10.55 7.18 -2.72
CA THR A 46 10.04 5.82 -2.47
C THR A 46 8.83 5.50 -3.36
N CYS A 47 7.99 6.51 -3.66
CA CYS A 47 6.91 6.35 -4.63
C CYS A 47 7.46 6.03 -6.03
N ARG A 48 8.46 6.77 -6.51
CA ARG A 48 9.13 6.51 -7.79
C ARG A 48 9.77 5.12 -7.86
N GLU A 49 10.39 4.66 -6.79
CA GLU A 49 10.92 3.29 -6.71
C GLU A 49 9.82 2.25 -6.90
N LEU A 50 8.67 2.41 -6.23
CA LEU A 50 7.53 1.51 -6.40
C LEU A 50 7.02 1.52 -7.85
N LEU A 51 6.87 2.71 -8.45
CA LEU A 51 6.42 2.85 -9.83
C LEU A 51 7.43 2.25 -10.83
N ALA A 52 8.73 2.38 -10.57
CA ALA A 52 9.77 1.76 -11.37
C ALA A 52 9.66 0.23 -11.37
N LEU A 53 9.38 -0.38 -10.22
CA LEU A 53 9.12 -1.83 -10.10
C LEU A 53 7.84 -2.26 -10.84
N LEU A 54 6.92 -1.34 -11.09
CA LEU A 54 5.70 -1.61 -11.85
C LEU A 54 5.89 -1.53 -13.37
N THR A 55 7.01 -0.99 -13.86
CA THR A 55 7.27 -0.83 -15.31
C THR A 55 7.18 -2.12 -16.15
N PRO A 56 7.54 -3.32 -15.65
CA PRO A 56 7.40 -4.55 -16.44
C PRO A 56 5.94 -5.00 -16.61
N PHE A 57 5.01 -4.44 -15.83
CA PHE A 57 3.61 -4.81 -15.86
C PHE A 57 2.83 -3.86 -16.78
N ASN A 58 1.90 -4.41 -17.54
CA ASN A 58 0.99 -3.62 -18.35
C ASN A 58 -0.12 -3.00 -17.48
N ILE A 59 0.21 -1.95 -16.71
CA ILE A 59 -0.73 -1.24 -15.84
C ILE A 59 -1.56 -0.24 -16.66
N GLY A 60 -2.87 -0.45 -16.66
CA GLY A 60 -3.85 0.44 -17.28
C GLY A 60 -4.38 1.52 -16.35
N MET A 61 -4.59 1.18 -15.08
CA MET A 61 -5.12 2.11 -14.08
C MET A 61 -4.44 1.88 -12.73
N ILE A 62 -4.09 2.98 -12.07
CA ILE A 62 -3.54 3.02 -10.72
C ILE A 62 -4.54 3.77 -9.84
N THR A 63 -4.96 3.13 -8.75
CA THR A 63 -5.85 3.74 -7.77
C THR A 63 -5.09 3.96 -6.46
N SER A 64 -5.28 5.11 -5.82
CA SER A 64 -4.67 5.40 -4.52
C SER A 64 -5.53 6.37 -3.71
N ASP A 65 -5.11 6.64 -2.48
CA ASP A 65 -5.62 7.77 -1.74
C ASP A 65 -5.12 9.10 -2.32
N ASP A 66 -5.65 10.21 -1.82
CA ASP A 66 -5.29 11.57 -2.23
C ASP A 66 -4.00 12.06 -1.53
N TRP A 67 -3.02 11.16 -1.40
CA TRP A 67 -1.72 11.54 -0.87
C TRP A 67 -0.88 12.24 -1.93
N GLY A 68 -0.23 13.34 -1.52
CA GLY A 68 0.46 14.24 -2.44
C GLY A 68 1.56 13.58 -3.28
N SER A 69 2.21 12.53 -2.77
CA SER A 69 3.24 11.80 -3.52
C SER A 69 2.64 11.07 -4.72
N TYR A 70 1.47 10.43 -4.58
CA TYR A 70 0.82 9.77 -5.69
C TYR A 70 0.37 10.79 -6.75
N GLY A 71 -0.22 11.91 -6.32
CA GLY A 71 -0.65 12.97 -7.25
C GLY A 71 0.49 13.65 -8.02
N ARG A 72 1.73 13.59 -7.52
CA ARG A 72 2.92 14.15 -8.20
C ARG A 72 3.62 13.14 -9.11
N GLU A 73 3.71 11.88 -8.69
CA GLU A 73 4.56 10.88 -9.34
C GLU A 73 3.77 9.92 -10.27
N VAL A 74 2.48 9.69 -9.99
CA VAL A 74 1.65 8.81 -10.83
C VAL A 74 1.20 9.57 -12.08
N PRO A 75 1.30 8.97 -13.29
CA PRO A 75 0.78 9.58 -14.51
C PRO A 75 -0.72 9.90 -14.38
N LYS A 76 -1.09 11.17 -14.59
CA LYS A 76 -2.46 11.68 -14.38
C LYS A 76 -3.51 11.00 -15.25
N ASP A 77 -3.12 10.50 -16.42
CA ASP A 77 -3.98 9.76 -17.35
C ASP A 77 -4.36 8.37 -16.83
N LYS A 78 -3.57 7.82 -15.90
CA LYS A 78 -3.79 6.50 -15.30
C LYS A 78 -4.20 6.56 -13.83
N HIS A 79 -4.21 7.75 -13.23
CA HIS A 79 -4.42 7.91 -11.80
C HIS A 79 -5.88 8.20 -11.47
N LEU A 80 -6.46 7.35 -10.64
CA LEU A 80 -7.80 7.53 -10.10
C LEU A 80 -7.75 7.57 -8.58
N THR A 81 -8.04 8.73 -8.00
CA THR A 81 -8.03 8.92 -6.54
C THR A 81 -9.41 8.65 -5.96
N GLY A 82 -9.43 7.99 -4.80
CA GLY A 82 -10.67 7.85 -4.01
C GLY A 82 -10.74 6.58 -3.19
N LYS A 83 -11.27 6.70 -1.97
CA LYS A 83 -11.40 5.58 -1.02
C LYS A 83 -12.22 4.40 -1.54
N ILE A 84 -13.17 4.65 -2.44
CA ILE A 84 -13.97 3.58 -3.05
C ILE A 84 -13.12 2.63 -3.90
N PHE A 85 -11.96 3.09 -4.37
CA PHE A 85 -11.05 2.36 -5.24
C PHE A 85 -9.85 1.73 -4.51
N THR A 86 -9.75 1.86 -3.18
CA THR A 86 -8.67 1.32 -2.34
C THR A 86 -9.16 0.21 -1.38
N GLN A 87 -10.39 -0.27 -1.59
CA GLN A 87 -11.02 -1.20 -0.65
C GLN A 87 -10.32 -2.57 -0.60
N ARG A 88 -9.75 -3.04 -1.73
CA ARG A 88 -9.14 -4.37 -1.78
C ARG A 88 -7.78 -4.36 -1.09
N ILE A 89 -6.98 -3.32 -1.31
CA ILE A 89 -5.70 -3.15 -0.64
C ILE A 89 -5.89 -2.87 0.85
N GLU A 90 -6.92 -2.12 1.26
CA GLU A 90 -7.27 -1.95 2.67
C GLU A 90 -7.63 -3.29 3.34
N ARG A 91 -8.42 -4.13 2.67
CA ARG A 91 -8.71 -5.49 3.13
C ARG A 91 -7.44 -6.35 3.23
N ASN A 92 -6.53 -6.21 2.27
CA ASN A 92 -5.25 -6.92 2.30
C ASN A 92 -4.35 -6.41 3.44
N ASN A 93 -4.30 -5.11 3.70
CA ASN A 93 -3.61 -4.53 4.85
C ASN A 93 -4.09 -5.14 6.17
N LEU A 94 -5.41 -5.27 6.34
CA LEU A 94 -5.97 -5.92 7.52
C LEU A 94 -5.50 -7.38 7.64
N THR A 95 -5.44 -8.10 6.53
CA THR A 95 -4.94 -9.48 6.48
C THR A 95 -3.46 -9.55 6.87
N LEU A 96 -2.63 -8.66 6.30
CA LEU A 96 -1.20 -8.58 6.61
C LEU A 96 -0.97 -8.24 8.09
N ARG A 97 -1.69 -7.28 8.65
CA ARG A 97 -1.58 -6.91 10.07
C ARG A 97 -2.00 -8.02 11.02
N THR A 98 -2.98 -8.83 10.62
CA THR A 98 -3.45 -9.97 11.43
C THR A 98 -2.48 -11.14 11.38
N ARG A 99 -1.88 -11.42 10.21
CA ARG A 99 -1.06 -12.62 10.00
C ARG A 99 0.43 -12.40 10.24
N ILE A 100 0.94 -11.18 10.01
CA ILE A 100 2.35 -10.85 10.17
C ILE A 100 2.53 -10.10 11.49
N LYS A 101 3.12 -10.77 12.48
CA LYS A 101 3.36 -10.21 13.83
C LYS A 101 4.11 -8.87 13.80
N ARG A 102 5.03 -8.70 12.84
CA ARG A 102 5.79 -7.45 12.65
C ARG A 102 4.96 -6.29 12.13
N LEU A 103 3.75 -6.52 11.60
CA LEU A 103 2.83 -5.47 11.13
C LEU A 103 1.62 -5.29 12.08
N ALA A 104 1.59 -6.02 13.19
CA ALA A 104 0.44 -6.03 14.09
C ALA A 104 0.14 -4.64 14.66
N ARG A 105 -1.15 -4.28 14.71
CA ARG A 105 -1.64 -3.08 15.39
C ARG A 105 -2.46 -3.48 16.61
N LYS A 106 -2.26 -2.73 17.71
CA LYS A 106 -3.00 -2.94 18.97
C LYS A 106 -4.52 -2.96 18.76
N THR A 107 -5.03 -2.07 17.90
CA THR A 107 -6.46 -1.92 17.62
C THR A 107 -7.10 -3.08 16.86
N ILE A 108 -6.30 -3.98 16.29
CA ILE A 108 -6.74 -5.11 15.45
C ILE A 108 -6.46 -6.43 16.16
N CYS A 109 -5.26 -6.62 16.69
CA CYS A 109 -4.78 -7.94 17.13
C CYS A 109 -5.07 -8.24 18.61
N PHE A 110 -5.56 -7.29 19.39
CA PHE A 110 -5.76 -7.45 20.83
C PHE A 110 -7.19 -7.10 21.20
N SER A 111 -7.78 -7.90 22.09
CA SER A 111 -9.10 -7.62 22.64
C SER A 111 -9.09 -6.27 23.36
N ARG A 112 -10.26 -5.60 23.33
CA ARG A 112 -10.53 -4.40 24.13
C ARG A 112 -11.25 -4.75 25.43
N SER A 113 -11.79 -5.96 25.54
CA SER A 113 -12.46 -6.54 26.70
C SER A 113 -11.65 -7.69 27.29
N VAL A 114 -11.95 -8.05 28.54
CA VAL A 114 -11.37 -9.24 29.20
C VAL A 114 -12.04 -10.52 28.71
N GLU A 115 -13.35 -10.43 28.40
CA GLU A 115 -14.11 -11.42 27.62
C GLU A 115 -13.63 -11.46 26.17
#